data_AF-E3ZLK2-F1
#
_entry.id   AF-E3ZLK2-F1
#
_cell.length_a   1.000
_cell.length_b   1.000
_cell.length_c   1.000
_cell.angle_alpha   90.00
_cell.angle_beta   90.00
_cell.angle_gamma   90.00
#
_symmetry.space_group_name_H-M   'P 1'
#
loop_
_entity.id
_entity.type
_entity.pdbx_description
1 polymer ?
#
loop_
_entity_poly.entity_id
_entity_poly.type
_entity_poly.pdbx_seq_one_letter_code
_entity_poly.pdbx_strand_id
1 'polypeptide(L)' 'GLFVAMPSKRGVDGEFRDIAHPINSDTRAKIQEVVLAEYVRVGEEEASAVTEEESESVSAE' A
#
# COMPACT_ATOMS: atom_id res chain seq x y z
N GLY A 1 -11.08 -3.10 6.77
CA GLY A 1 -10.52 -1.94 6.06
C GLY A 1 -9.05 -2.21 5.77
N LEU A 2 -8.42 -1.36 4.96
CA LEU A 2 -6.98 -1.43 4.66
C LEU A 2 -6.16 -1.15 5.93
N PHE A 3 -4.98 -1.78 6.02
CA PHE A 3 -4.02 -1.56 7.11
C PHE A 3 -2.59 -1.75 6.59
N VAL A 4 -1.62 -1.23 7.34
CA VAL A 4 -0.19 -1.35 7.01
C VAL A 4 0.46 -2.40 7.91
N ALA A 5 0.98 -3.47 7.31
CA ALA A 5 1.79 -4.46 8.01
C ALA A 5 3.22 -3.92 8.21
N MET A 6 3.79 -4.21 9.38
CA MET A 6 5.18 -3.86 9.69
C MET A 6 6.16 -4.86 9.07
N PRO A 7 7.43 -4.50 8.86
CA PRO A 7 8.42 -5.41 8.29
C PRO A 7 8.65 -6.59 9.24
N SER A 8 8.43 -7.81 8.76
CA SER A 8 8.58 -9.03 9.55
C SER A 8 9.59 -10.01 8.95
N LYS A 9 10.20 -10.84 9.81
CA LYS A 9 11.14 -11.90 9.41
C LYS A 9 10.70 -13.23 9.99
N ARG A 10 10.80 -14.28 9.17
CA ARG A 10 10.58 -15.67 9.60
C ARG A 10 11.78 -16.16 10.41
N GLY A 11 11.53 -16.65 11.62
CA GLY A 11 12.47 -17.31 12.50
C GLY A 11 12.79 -18.73 12.06
N VAL A 12 13.80 -19.33 12.70
CA VAL A 12 14.21 -20.73 12.46
C VAL A 12 13.17 -21.74 12.97
N ASP A 13 12.36 -21.32 13.93
CA ASP A 13 11.18 -22.01 14.46
C ASP A 13 9.95 -21.90 13.53
N GLY A 14 10.04 -21.09 12.47
CA GLY A 14 8.96 -20.84 11.52
C GLY A 14 8.02 -19.69 11.91
N GLU A 15 8.21 -19.07 13.09
CA GLU A 15 7.39 -17.94 13.52
C GLU A 15 7.76 -16.65 12.79
N PHE A 16 6.79 -15.78 12.53
CA PHE A 16 7.05 -14.44 12.01
C PHE A 16 7.06 -13.44 13.15
N ARG A 17 8.11 -12.61 13.20
CA ARG A 17 8.21 -11.51 14.15
C ARG A 17 8.53 -10.22 13.42
N ASP A 18 7.85 -9.15 13.82
CA ASP A 18 8.16 -7.80 13.32
C ASP A 18 9.58 -7.43 13.73
N ILE A 19 10.37 -6.96 12.77
CA ILE A 19 11.73 -6.46 12.98
C ILE A 19 11.67 -5.03 13.52
N ALA A 20 10.69 -4.25 13.05
CA ALA A 20 10.45 -2.89 13.52
C ALA A 20 8.95 -2.71 13.74
N HIS A 21 8.56 -2.29 14.95
CA HIS A 21 7.18 -2.04 15.32
C HIS A 21 7.07 -0.74 16.13
N PRO A 22 6.08 0.14 15.87
CA PRO A 22 5.89 1.37 16.63
C PRO A 22 5.51 1.08 18.08
N ILE A 23 6.14 1.76 19.04
CA ILE A 23 5.88 1.55 20.48
C ILE A 23 4.48 1.99 20.89
N ASN A 24 3.94 3.04 20.26
CA ASN A 24 2.65 3.62 20.62
C ASN A 24 1.72 3.80 19.41
N SER A 25 0.42 3.96 19.72
CA SER A 25 -0.66 4.13 18.75
C SER A 25 -0.46 5.34 17.84
N ASP A 26 0.07 6.43 18.37
CA ASP A 26 0.21 7.69 17.62
C ASP A 26 1.22 7.54 16.49
N THR A 27 2.35 6.86 16.77
CA THR A 27 3.35 6.57 15.74
C THR A 27 2.81 5.57 14.71
N ARG A 28 2.06 4.56 15.17
CA ARG A 28 1.38 3.61 14.29
C ARG A 28 0.40 4.31 13.35
N ALA A 29 -0.40 5.24 13.88
CA ALA A 29 -1.37 6.01 13.11
C ALA A 29 -0.68 6.85 12.04
N LYS A 30 0.40 7.57 12.39
CA LYS A 30 1.18 8.37 11.43
C LYS A 30 1.74 7.53 10.29
N ILE A 31 2.30 6.36 10.57
CA ILE A 31 2.83 5.45 9.54
C ILE A 31 1.67 4.98 8.64
N GLN A 32 0.56 4.56 9.25
CA GLN A 32 -0.58 4.04 8.51
C GLN A 32 -1.21 5.12 7.61
N GLU A 33 -1.36 6.35 8.11
CA GLU A 33 -1.92 7.48 7.36
C GLU A 33 -1.08 7.80 6.12
N VAL A 34 0.23 7.99 6.28
CA VAL A 34 1.12 8.38 5.17
C VAL A 34 1.14 7.30 4.09
N VAL A 35 1.28 6.03 4.48
CA VAL A 35 1.37 4.92 3.51
C VAL A 35 0.04 4.69 2.80
N LEU A 36 -1.09 4.74 3.52
CA LEU A 36 -2.40 4.55 2.89
C LEU A 36 -2.78 5.74 1.98
N ALA A 37 -2.43 6.97 2.36
CA ALA A 37 -2.66 8.14 1.53
C ALA A 37 -1.94 8.01 0.17
N GLU A 38 -0.66 7.63 0.19
CA GLU A 38 0.10 7.41 -1.04
C GLU A 38 -0.41 6.20 -1.84
N TYR A 39 -0.79 5.12 -1.19
CA TYR A 39 -1.38 3.95 -1.86
C TYR A 39 -2.66 4.33 -2.61
N VAL A 40 -3.53 5.13 -1.99
CA VAL A 40 -4.76 5.60 -2.63
C VAL A 40 -4.44 6.56 -3.78
N ARG A 41 -3.55 7.54 -3.57
CA ARG A 41 -3.17 8.52 -4.61
C ARG A 41 -2.63 7.82 -5.86
N VAL A 42 -1.69 6.89 -5.70
CA VAL A 42 -1.11 6.14 -6.82
C VAL A 42 -2.15 5.22 -7.46
N GLY A 43 -3.02 4.57 -6.68
CA GLY A 43 -4.09 3.73 -7.21
C GLY A 43 -5.11 4.53 -8.05
N GLU A 44 -5.40 5.77 -7.66
CA GLU A 44 -6.25 6.69 -8.43
C GLU A 44 -5.56 7.16 -9.73
N GLU A 45 -4.26 7.46 -9.67
CA GLU A 45 -3.44 7.81 -10.84
C GLU A 45 -3.38 6.66 -11.84
N GLU A 46 -3.14 5.42 -11.38
CA GLU A 46 -3.13 4.25 -12.25
C GLU A 46 -4.53 3.95 -12.82
N ALA A 47 -5.59 4.09 -12.02
CA ALA A 47 -6.95 3.92 -12.51
C ALA A 47 -7.31 4.95 -13.60
N SER A 48 -6.83 6.19 -13.45
CA SER A 48 -7.03 7.27 -14.43
C SER A 48 -6.22 7.04 -15.71
N ALA A 49 -4.97 6.58 -15.60
CA ALA A 49 -4.13 6.24 -16.76
C ALA A 49 -4.69 5.07 -17.58
N VAL A 50 -5.25 4.05 -16.91
CA VAL A 50 -5.89 2.91 -17.59
C VAL A 50 -7.14 3.35 -18.36
N THR A 51 -7.88 4.35 -17.88
CA THR A 51 -9.07 4.85 -18.58
C THR A 51 -8.72 5.65 -19.84
N GLU A 52 -7.56 6.31 -19.87
CA GLU A 52 -7.08 7.04 -21.04
C GLU A 52 -6.57 6.09 -22.13
N GLU A 53 -5.79 5.06 -21.78
CA GLU A 53 -5.26 4.07 -22.75
C GLU A 53 -6.36 3.17 -23.36
N GLU A 54 -7.39 2.82 -22.58
CA GLU A 54 -8.54 2.06 -23.10
C GLU A 54 -9.41 2.90 -24.05
N SER A 55 -9.44 4.23 -23.88
CA SER A 55 -10.18 5.13 -24.78
C SER A 55 -9.48 5.37 -26.13
N GLU A 56 -8.14 5.33 -26.14
CA GLU A 56 -7.34 5.57 -27.35
C GLU A 56 -7.28 4.32 -28.25
N SER A 57 -7.31 3.12 -27.66
CA SER A 57 -7.32 1.85 -28.39
C SER A 57 -8.67 1.51 -29.03
N VAL A 58 -9.79 1.97 -28.47
CA VAL A 58 -11.15 1.75 -29.04
C VAL A 58 -11.44 2.67 -30.23
N SER A 59 -10.71 3.78 -30.39
CA SER A 59 -10.91 4.73 -31.50
C SER A 59 -10.07 4.42 -32.75
N ALA A 60 -9.20 3.42 -32.69
CA ALA A 60 -8.33 3.00 -33.80
C ALA A 60 -8.87 1.78 -34.58
N GLU A 61 -10.07 1.28 -34.26
CA GLU A 61 -10.79 0.22 -35.00
C GLU A 61 -12.00 0.76 -35.78
#